data_AF-A0A4V6ASF9-F1
#
_entry.id   AF-A0A4V6ASF9-F1
#
_cell.length_a   1.000
_cell.length_b   1.000
_cell.length_c   1.000
_cell.angle_alpha   90.00
_cell.angle_beta   90.00
_cell.angle_gamma   90.00
#
_symmetry.space_group_name_H-M   'P 1'
#
loop_
_entity.id
_entity.type
_entity.pdbx_description
1 polymer ?
#
loop_
_entity_poly.entity_id
_entity_poly.type
_entity_poly.pdbx_seq_one_letter_code
_entity_poly.pdbx_strand_id
1 'polypeptide(L)'
;MEVGRLASLEGSLFEGLLALLDRLKGDMMGRLLEWTMREITEKAKPYCQDRWLSLPSQHDHSTLSLSSSACPIMLCVRDRLLNFHQVLSLSLFQLAWQGLAERLDNFLYQDVILSNHFSDGGAAQLQFDMTRNLFPLFGHYCKRPENFFKQNLLKKTEEDTRDWADAGDPPPESALHELGVYCLASCDVLILLNLRASWPGQ
;
A
#
# COMPACT_ATOMS: atom_id res chain seq x y z
N MET A 1 -26.44 50.79 11.75
CA MET A 1 -25.79 49.74 12.57
C MET A 1 -26.58 48.42 12.55
N GLU A 2 -27.41 48.16 11.52
CA GLU A 2 -28.31 46.99 11.47
C GLU A 2 -27.87 45.88 10.49
N VAL A 3 -27.05 46.20 9.49
CA VAL A 3 -26.62 45.24 8.45
C VAL A 3 -25.69 44.15 9.02
N GLY A 4 -24.90 44.48 10.05
CA GLY A 4 -23.99 43.52 10.70
C GLY A 4 -24.67 42.45 11.58
N ARG A 5 -25.95 42.63 11.96
CA ARG A 5 -26.74 41.63 12.70
C ARG A 5 -27.36 40.56 11.80
N LEU A 6 -27.53 40.86 10.50
CA LEU A 6 -28.04 39.90 9.52
C LEU A 6 -26.94 38.93 9.05
N ALA A 7 -25.68 39.38 9.04
CA ALA A 7 -24.53 38.52 8.74
C ALA A 7 -24.29 37.45 9.84
N SER A 8 -24.70 37.69 11.09
CA SER A 8 -24.62 36.66 12.16
C SER A 8 -25.73 35.61 12.09
N LEU A 9 -26.64 35.69 11.11
CA LEU A 9 -27.73 34.76 10.85
C LEU A 9 -27.47 33.91 9.59
N GLU A 10 -26.26 33.95 9.02
CA GLU A 10 -25.91 33.22 7.78
C GLU A 10 -25.82 31.69 7.94
N GLY A 11 -26.14 31.14 9.11
CA GLY A 11 -26.12 29.70 9.36
C GLY A 11 -27.48 29.11 9.76
N SER A 12 -27.74 27.87 9.33
CA SER A 12 -28.89 27.10 9.83
C SER A 12 -28.72 26.79 11.33
N LEU A 13 -29.82 26.82 12.09
CA LEU A 13 -29.85 26.39 13.51
C LEU A 13 -29.25 24.98 13.72
N PHE A 14 -29.23 24.15 12.67
CA PHE A 14 -28.73 22.78 12.71
C PHE A 14 -27.24 22.66 12.36
N GLU A 15 -26.54 23.71 11.95
CA GLU A 15 -25.15 23.61 11.50
C GLU A 15 -24.22 23.01 12.56
N GLY A 16 -24.37 23.42 13.82
CA GLY A 16 -23.60 22.84 14.92
C GLY A 16 -23.89 21.34 15.10
N LEU A 17 -25.15 20.92 14.95
CA LEU A 17 -25.53 19.51 15.06
C LEU A 17 -25.03 18.69 13.88
N LEU A 18 -25.06 19.24 12.67
CA LEU A 18 -24.50 18.62 11.47
C LEU A 18 -22.98 18.44 11.59
N ALA A 19 -22.27 19.47 12.05
CA ALA A 19 -20.82 19.39 12.30
C ALA A 19 -20.47 18.33 13.37
N LEU A 20 -21.27 18.23 14.43
CA LEU A 20 -21.12 17.19 15.45
C LEU A 20 -21.36 15.79 14.88
N LEU A 21 -22.38 15.62 14.03
CA LEU A 21 -22.65 14.35 13.36
C LEU A 21 -21.49 13.95 12.44
N ASP A 22 -20.94 14.89 11.66
CA ASP A 22 -19.80 14.62 10.78
C ASP A 22 -18.56 14.23 11.57
N ARG A 23 -18.30 14.89 12.70
CA ARG A 23 -17.19 14.52 13.59
C ARG A 23 -17.40 13.14 14.21
N LEU A 24 -18.61 12.82 14.65
CA LEU A 24 -18.95 11.51 15.20
C LEU A 24 -18.78 10.40 14.15
N LYS A 25 -19.25 10.65 12.92
CA LYS A 25 -19.06 9.76 11.78
C LYS A 25 -17.57 9.52 11.52
N GLY A 26 -16.74 10.57 11.55
CA GLY A 26 -15.28 10.45 11.40
C GLY A 26 -14.63 9.61 12.49
N ASP A 27 -14.97 9.84 13.76
CA ASP A 27 -14.44 9.06 14.89
C ASP A 27 -14.86 7.58 14.81
N MET A 28 -16.15 7.31 14.57
CA MET A 28 -16.66 5.95 14.41
C MET A 28 -16.00 5.22 13.24
N MET A 29 -15.82 5.89 12.10
CA MET A 29 -15.12 5.34 10.94
C MET A 29 -13.66 5.04 11.27
N GLY A 30 -12.97 5.97 11.94
CA GLY A 30 -11.58 5.80 12.36
C GLY A 30 -11.37 4.59 13.27
N ARG A 31 -12.27 4.38 14.24
CA ARG A 31 -12.26 3.22 15.15
C ARG A 31 -12.59 1.92 14.45
N LEU A 32 -13.53 1.92 13.52
CA LEU A 32 -13.88 0.75 12.72
C LEU A 32 -12.65 0.26 11.94
N LEU A 33 -12.01 1.16 11.20
CA LEU A 33 -10.82 0.85 10.41
C LEU A 33 -9.64 0.42 11.29
N GLU A 34 -9.51 0.99 12.49
CA GLU A 34 -8.44 0.63 13.44
C GLU A 34 -8.60 -0.81 13.92
N TRP A 35 -9.82 -1.18 14.32
CA TRP A 35 -10.10 -2.54 14.73
C TRP A 35 -9.90 -3.54 13.59
N THR A 36 -10.34 -3.20 12.38
CA THR A 36 -10.12 -4.03 11.19
C THR A 36 -8.64 -4.20 10.87
N MET A 37 -7.84 -3.12 10.94
CA MET A 37 -6.41 -3.21 10.70
C MET A 37 -5.72 -4.09 11.73
N ARG A 38 -6.06 -4.00 13.02
CA ARG A 38 -5.48 -4.89 14.06
C ARG A 38 -5.67 -6.36 13.73
N GLU A 39 -6.85 -6.72 13.24
CA GLU A 39 -7.12 -8.10 12.84
C GLU A 39 -6.28 -8.53 11.62
N ILE A 40 -6.16 -7.64 10.63
CA ILE A 40 -5.36 -7.89 9.43
C ILE A 40 -3.89 -8.06 9.80
N THR A 41 -3.34 -7.13 10.59
CA THR A 41 -1.92 -7.15 10.99
C THR A 41 -1.58 -8.38 11.82
N GLU A 42 -2.49 -8.85 12.68
CA GLU A 42 -2.29 -10.11 13.40
C GLU A 42 -2.18 -11.30 12.45
N LYS A 43 -3.01 -11.36 11.40
CA LYS A 43 -2.96 -12.41 10.38
C LYS A 43 -1.78 -12.25 9.41
N ALA A 44 -1.22 -11.05 9.31
CA ALA A 44 -0.13 -10.72 8.39
C ALA A 44 1.26 -11.10 8.92
N LYS A 45 1.40 -11.41 10.21
CA LYS A 45 2.70 -11.73 10.83
C LYS A 45 3.55 -12.72 10.03
N PRO A 46 3.02 -13.85 9.50
CA PRO A 46 3.81 -14.77 8.69
C PRO A 46 4.27 -14.15 7.37
N TYR A 47 3.43 -13.35 6.72
CA TYR A 47 3.73 -12.68 5.46
C TYR A 47 4.84 -11.63 5.60
N CYS A 48 4.82 -10.88 6.69
CA CYS A 48 5.87 -9.92 7.05
C CYS A 48 7.24 -10.58 7.27
N GLN A 49 7.28 -11.87 7.58
CA GLN A 49 8.49 -12.61 7.95
C GLN A 49 8.90 -13.65 6.89
N ASP A 50 8.29 -13.58 5.71
CA ASP A 50 8.63 -14.47 4.61
C ASP A 50 10.09 -14.32 4.21
N ARG A 51 10.64 -15.40 3.66
CA ARG A 51 12.05 -15.44 3.23
C ARG A 51 12.24 -14.79 1.86
N TRP A 52 11.81 -13.54 1.72
CA TRP A 52 11.80 -12.74 0.50
C TRP A 52 13.12 -12.78 -0.27
N LEU A 53 14.26 -12.74 0.43
CA LEU A 53 15.60 -12.80 -0.15
C LEU A 53 15.97 -14.19 -0.69
N SER A 54 15.38 -15.26 -0.16
CA SER A 54 15.71 -16.64 -0.54
C SER A 54 14.81 -17.20 -1.64
N LEU A 55 13.84 -16.42 -2.14
CA LEU A 55 13.00 -16.87 -3.25
C LEU A 55 13.82 -16.93 -4.55
N PRO A 56 13.74 -18.05 -5.29
CA PRO A 56 14.46 -18.21 -6.55
C PRO A 56 13.86 -17.28 -7.62
N SER A 57 14.71 -16.74 -8.49
CA SER A 57 14.27 -16.00 -9.67
C SER A 57 13.50 -16.93 -10.61
N GLN A 58 12.20 -16.69 -10.78
CA GLN A 58 11.38 -17.40 -11.77
C GLN A 58 11.47 -16.65 -13.10
N HIS A 59 11.93 -17.31 -14.16
CA HIS A 59 11.95 -16.73 -15.51
C HIS A 59 10.56 -16.70 -16.18
N ASP A 60 9.61 -17.48 -15.66
CA ASP A 60 8.23 -17.53 -16.14
C ASP A 60 7.27 -17.11 -15.02
N HIS A 61 6.57 -16.00 -15.21
CA HIS A 61 5.59 -15.49 -14.23
C HIS A 61 4.28 -16.30 -14.22
N SER A 62 4.06 -17.21 -15.17
CA SER A 62 2.84 -18.03 -15.23
C SER A 62 2.78 -19.13 -14.18
N THR A 63 3.91 -19.46 -13.54
CA THR A 63 4.00 -20.43 -12.45
C THR A 63 3.70 -19.84 -11.07
N LEU A 64 3.64 -18.50 -10.96
CA LEU A 64 3.42 -17.84 -9.68
C LEU A 64 1.98 -18.10 -9.19
N SER A 65 1.88 -18.33 -7.88
CA SER A 65 0.61 -18.48 -7.16
C SER A 65 0.63 -17.60 -5.93
N LEU A 66 -0.52 -17.35 -5.33
CA LEU A 66 -0.61 -16.54 -4.11
C LEU A 66 0.26 -17.16 -3.02
N SER A 67 1.12 -16.36 -2.40
CA SER A 67 1.92 -16.80 -1.25
C SER A 67 1.03 -17.41 -0.18
N SER A 68 1.39 -18.59 0.33
CA SER A 68 0.57 -19.30 1.33
C SER A 68 0.42 -18.49 2.63
N SER A 69 1.46 -17.77 3.01
CA SER A 69 1.54 -16.77 4.09
C SER A 69 0.63 -15.55 3.85
N ALA A 70 0.36 -15.18 2.59
CA ALA A 70 -0.53 -14.08 2.23
C ALA A 70 -2.02 -14.48 2.26
N CYS A 71 -2.34 -15.77 2.11
CA CYS A 71 -3.73 -16.23 2.04
C CYS A 71 -4.60 -15.77 3.24
N PRO A 72 -4.14 -15.86 4.51
CA PRO A 72 -4.91 -15.36 5.65
C PRO A 72 -5.28 -13.87 5.57
N ILE A 73 -4.37 -13.02 5.07
CA ILE A 73 -4.63 -11.57 4.94
C ILE A 73 -5.61 -11.30 3.80
N MET A 74 -5.48 -11.98 2.65
CA MET A 74 -6.37 -11.79 1.50
C MET A 74 -7.81 -12.16 1.86
N LEU A 75 -8.00 -13.29 2.55
CA LEU A 75 -9.32 -13.72 3.01
C LEU A 75 -9.90 -12.74 4.03
N CYS A 76 -9.09 -12.27 4.98
CA CYS A 76 -9.53 -11.29 5.97
C CYS A 76 -9.99 -9.98 5.32
N VAL A 77 -9.20 -9.42 4.39
CA VAL A 77 -9.56 -8.21 3.66
C VAL A 77 -10.85 -8.41 2.86
N ARG A 78 -10.97 -9.52 2.12
CA ARG A 78 -12.18 -9.85 1.37
C ARG A 78 -13.43 -9.88 2.27
N ASP A 79 -13.36 -10.61 3.38
CA ASP A 79 -14.50 -10.82 4.26
C ASP A 79 -14.92 -9.50 4.95
N ARG A 80 -13.94 -8.64 5.29
CA ARG A 80 -14.21 -7.32 5.86
C ARG A 80 -14.81 -6.35 4.85
N LEU A 81 -14.31 -6.32 3.62
CA LEU A 81 -14.90 -5.53 2.54
C LEU A 81 -16.34 -5.96 2.26
N LEU A 82 -16.61 -7.26 2.19
CA LEU A 82 -17.96 -7.79 2.02
C LEU A 82 -18.87 -7.38 3.19
N ASN A 83 -18.40 -7.51 4.43
CA ASN A 83 -19.16 -7.11 5.60
C ASN A 83 -19.49 -5.61 5.58
N PHE A 84 -18.50 -4.75 5.30
CA PHE A 84 -18.71 -3.31 5.19
C PHE A 84 -19.74 -2.97 4.11
N HIS A 85 -19.67 -3.62 2.96
CA HIS A 85 -20.63 -3.41 1.87
C HIS A 85 -22.06 -3.82 2.25
N GLN A 86 -22.23 -4.81 3.13
CA GLN A 86 -23.55 -5.27 3.60
C GLN A 86 -24.16 -4.38 4.67
N VAL A 87 -23.35 -3.81 5.57
CA VAL A 87 -23.86 -3.12 6.78
C VAL A 87 -23.79 -1.60 6.71
N LEU A 88 -22.96 -1.04 5.84
CA LEU A 88 -22.80 0.41 5.68
C LEU A 88 -23.64 0.92 4.49
N SER A 89 -24.11 2.17 4.60
CA SER A 89 -24.65 2.87 3.44
C SER A 89 -23.55 3.09 2.39
N LEU A 90 -23.93 3.25 1.12
CA LEU A 90 -22.96 3.40 0.03
C LEU A 90 -21.89 4.48 0.30
N SER A 91 -22.30 5.66 0.78
CA SER A 91 -21.36 6.75 1.10
C SER A 91 -20.40 6.40 2.24
N LEU A 92 -20.88 5.68 3.26
CA LEU A 92 -20.03 5.24 4.37
C LEU A 92 -19.11 4.10 3.95
N PHE A 93 -19.62 3.15 3.17
CA PHE A 93 -18.83 2.08 2.57
C PHE A 93 -17.70 2.65 1.70
N GLN A 94 -17.99 3.66 0.86
CA GLN A 94 -16.98 4.32 0.03
C GLN A 94 -15.84 4.91 0.85
N LEU A 95 -16.15 5.60 1.95
CA LEU A 95 -15.13 6.13 2.86
C LEU A 95 -14.37 5.01 3.57
N ALA A 96 -15.08 3.95 3.99
CA ALA A 96 -14.49 2.83 4.72
C ALA A 96 -13.46 2.07 3.86
N TRP A 97 -13.83 1.62 2.66
CA TRP A 97 -12.90 0.83 1.86
C TRP A 97 -11.70 1.65 1.39
N GLN A 98 -11.87 2.96 1.12
CA GLN A 98 -10.77 3.85 0.75
C GLN A 98 -9.79 4.03 1.91
N GLY A 99 -10.31 4.30 3.12
CA GLY A 99 -9.49 4.38 4.32
C GLY A 99 -8.81 3.06 4.68
N LEU A 100 -9.46 1.92 4.40
CA LEU A 100 -8.83 0.60 4.55
C LEU A 100 -7.68 0.40 3.56
N ALA A 101 -7.88 0.75 2.28
CA ALA A 101 -6.84 0.68 1.25
C ALA A 101 -5.63 1.54 1.62
N GLU A 102 -5.84 2.78 2.07
CA GLU A 102 -4.76 3.66 2.53
C GLU A 102 -3.99 3.08 3.73
N ARG A 103 -4.67 2.47 4.70
CA ARG A 103 -3.98 1.85 5.85
C ARG A 103 -3.23 0.57 5.48
N LEU A 104 -3.80 -0.24 4.59
CA LEU A 104 -3.10 -1.38 4.01
C LEU A 104 -1.87 -0.94 3.23
N ASP A 105 -1.97 0.18 2.49
CA ASP A 105 -0.84 0.73 1.75
C ASP A 105 0.33 1.07 2.70
N ASN A 106 0.05 1.83 3.75
CA ASN A 106 1.04 2.16 4.76
C ASN A 106 1.61 0.91 5.46
N PHE A 107 0.76 -0.05 5.82
CA PHE A 107 1.18 -1.29 6.47
C PHE A 107 2.13 -2.13 5.58
N LEU A 108 1.74 -2.40 4.34
CA LEU A 108 2.56 -3.18 3.42
C LEU A 108 3.90 -2.49 3.16
N TYR A 109 3.89 -1.17 3.05
CA TYR A 109 5.11 -0.41 2.85
C TYR A 109 6.05 -0.51 4.06
N GLN A 110 5.55 -0.30 5.28
CA GLN A 110 6.38 -0.32 6.49
C GLN A 110 6.77 -1.73 6.93
N ASP A 111 5.80 -2.63 7.07
CA ASP A 111 5.96 -3.92 7.73
C ASP A 111 6.33 -5.06 6.78
N VAL A 112 6.23 -4.85 5.47
CA VAL A 112 6.66 -5.84 4.46
C VAL A 112 7.84 -5.30 3.66
N ILE A 113 7.69 -4.15 2.99
CA ILE A 113 8.74 -3.65 2.08
C ILE A 113 9.96 -3.13 2.85
N LEU A 114 9.79 -2.18 3.76
CA LEU A 114 10.93 -1.59 4.49
C LEU A 114 11.55 -2.54 5.53
N SER A 115 10.78 -3.51 6.00
CA SER A 115 11.23 -4.45 7.04
C SER A 115 11.94 -5.70 6.49
N ASN A 116 12.07 -5.84 5.17
CA ASN A 116 12.65 -7.03 4.54
C ASN A 116 13.64 -6.70 3.42
N HIS A 117 14.46 -7.69 3.07
CA HIS A 117 15.28 -7.69 1.86
C HIS A 117 14.69 -8.64 0.82
N PHE A 118 14.78 -8.26 -0.45
CA PHE A 118 14.16 -9.00 -1.56
C PHE A 118 15.21 -9.45 -2.56
N SER A 119 15.08 -10.69 -3.04
CA SER A 119 15.65 -11.10 -4.32
C SER A 119 14.72 -10.69 -5.46
N ASP A 120 15.15 -10.88 -6.70
CA ASP A 120 14.27 -10.71 -7.87
C ASP A 120 13.01 -11.59 -7.79
N GLY A 121 13.18 -12.83 -7.34
CA GLY A 121 12.08 -13.77 -7.13
C GLY A 121 11.12 -13.28 -6.05
N GLY A 122 11.64 -12.78 -4.93
CA GLY A 122 10.83 -12.21 -3.85
C GLY A 122 10.05 -10.98 -4.28
N ALA A 123 10.69 -10.05 -4.99
CA ALA A 123 10.04 -8.85 -5.50
C ALA A 123 8.94 -9.20 -6.52
N ALA A 124 9.19 -10.16 -7.42
CA ALA A 124 8.20 -10.64 -8.38
C ALA A 124 7.00 -11.33 -7.67
N GLN A 125 7.25 -12.10 -6.62
CA GLN A 125 6.19 -12.73 -5.83
C GLN A 125 5.35 -11.68 -5.07
N LEU A 126 5.96 -10.68 -4.46
CA LEU A 126 5.24 -9.57 -3.82
C LEU A 126 4.37 -8.83 -4.85
N GLN A 127 4.92 -8.53 -6.03
CA GLN A 127 4.17 -7.90 -7.11
C GLN A 127 2.99 -8.76 -7.55
N PHE A 128 3.16 -10.08 -7.66
CA PHE A 128 2.07 -11.01 -7.98
C PHE A 128 0.98 -10.99 -6.92
N ASP A 129 1.34 -11.10 -5.65
CA ASP A 129 0.40 -11.07 -4.53
C ASP A 129 -0.42 -9.77 -4.53
N MET A 130 0.22 -8.62 -4.80
CA MET A 130 -0.47 -7.34 -4.85
C MET A 130 -1.38 -7.22 -6.09
N THR A 131 -0.81 -7.38 -7.28
CA THR A 131 -1.49 -7.07 -8.55
C THR A 131 -2.51 -8.11 -8.97
N ARG A 132 -2.30 -9.39 -8.63
CA ARG A 132 -3.19 -10.50 -9.01
C ARG A 132 -4.14 -10.91 -7.90
N ASN A 133 -3.93 -10.47 -6.66
CA ASN A 133 -4.78 -10.88 -5.54
C ASN A 133 -5.31 -9.70 -4.73
N LEU A 134 -4.45 -8.89 -4.08
CA LEU A 134 -4.91 -7.82 -3.19
C LEU A 134 -5.74 -6.76 -3.92
N PHE A 135 -5.21 -6.16 -4.99
CA PHE A 135 -5.89 -5.07 -5.70
C PHE A 135 -7.22 -5.52 -6.31
N PRO A 136 -7.33 -6.73 -6.91
CA PRO A 136 -8.61 -7.27 -7.35
C PRO A 136 -9.71 -7.33 -6.28
N LEU A 137 -9.39 -7.47 -4.99
CA LEU A 137 -10.40 -7.43 -3.92
C LEU A 137 -11.16 -6.09 -3.87
N PHE A 138 -10.51 -5.01 -4.30
CA PHE A 138 -11.08 -3.67 -4.39
C PHE A 138 -11.70 -3.37 -5.76
N GLY A 139 -11.44 -4.21 -6.77
CA GLY A 139 -11.87 -4.03 -8.16
C GLY A 139 -13.40 -4.02 -8.33
N HIS A 140 -14.14 -4.61 -7.40
CA HIS A 140 -15.61 -4.54 -7.36
C HIS A 140 -16.14 -3.14 -7.01
N TYR A 141 -15.31 -2.28 -6.41
CA TYR A 141 -15.72 -1.00 -5.84
C TYR A 141 -15.05 0.20 -6.53
N CYS A 142 -14.01 -0.05 -7.31
CA CYS A 142 -13.25 0.98 -8.03
C CYS A 142 -12.65 0.41 -9.32
N LYS A 143 -12.58 1.23 -10.38
CA LYS A 143 -11.97 0.84 -11.67
C LYS A 143 -10.45 0.71 -11.62
N ARG A 144 -9.79 1.43 -10.71
CA ARG A 144 -8.32 1.53 -10.59
C ARG A 144 -7.92 1.42 -9.11
N PRO A 145 -8.08 0.25 -8.49
CA PRO A 145 -7.75 0.04 -7.07
C PRO A 145 -6.30 0.37 -6.74
N GLU A 146 -5.38 0.15 -7.67
CA GLU A 146 -3.95 0.44 -7.56
C GLU A 146 -3.65 1.91 -7.21
N ASN A 147 -4.53 2.86 -7.59
CA ASN A 147 -4.35 4.29 -7.29
C ASN A 147 -4.44 4.62 -5.79
N PHE A 148 -4.98 3.70 -4.99
CA PHE A 148 -5.09 3.83 -3.53
C PHE A 148 -3.87 3.26 -2.80
N PHE A 149 -2.96 2.58 -3.50
CA PHE A 149 -1.76 1.96 -2.94
C PHE A 149 -0.50 2.73 -3.33
N LYS A 150 -0.46 4.03 -3.05
CA LYS A 150 0.55 4.94 -3.60
C LYS A 150 1.98 4.63 -3.14
N GLN A 151 2.14 4.11 -1.92
CA GLN A 151 3.45 3.77 -1.35
C GLN A 151 3.95 2.40 -1.80
N ASN A 152 3.04 1.44 -2.03
CA ASN A 152 3.40 0.10 -2.54
C ASN A 152 3.48 0.02 -4.06
N LEU A 153 3.11 1.08 -4.79
CA LEU A 153 3.21 1.09 -6.22
C LEU A 153 4.70 1.04 -6.63
N LEU A 154 5.15 -0.18 -6.92
CA LEU A 154 6.17 -0.52 -7.90
C LEU A 154 5.75 0.06 -9.27
N LYS A 155 5.73 1.39 -9.41
CA LYS A 155 5.40 2.02 -10.68
C LYS A 155 6.51 1.67 -11.65
N LYS A 156 6.13 0.98 -12.73
CA LYS A 156 6.91 0.94 -13.95
C LYS A 156 6.81 2.35 -14.56
N THR A 157 7.75 3.22 -14.21
CA THR A 157 7.91 4.51 -14.90
C THR A 157 8.93 4.29 -16.01
N GLU A 158 8.45 4.16 -17.23
CA GLU A 158 9.27 4.46 -18.41
C GLU A 158 9.63 5.96 -18.32
N GLU A 159 10.91 6.27 -18.55
CA GLU A 159 11.55 7.60 -18.38
C GLU A 159 11.86 8.03 -16.94
N ASP A 160 13.13 7.91 -16.54
CA ASP A 160 14.12 9.00 -16.61
C ASP A 160 15.24 8.71 -15.61
N THR A 161 16.50 8.72 -16.06
CA THR A 161 17.68 8.89 -15.19
C THR A 161 18.89 9.15 -16.09
N ARG A 162 19.02 10.40 -16.53
CA ARG A 162 20.33 10.97 -16.84
C ARG A 162 20.93 11.55 -15.58
N ASP A 163 22.24 11.37 -15.50
CA ASP A 163 23.23 12.06 -14.67
C ASP A 163 23.10 11.90 -13.16
N TRP A 164 24.10 11.26 -12.55
CA TRP A 164 25.03 11.89 -11.60
C TRP A 164 26.24 10.97 -11.39
N ALA A 165 27.38 11.35 -11.97
CA ALA A 165 28.70 10.91 -11.53
C ALA A 165 29.29 12.01 -10.65
N ASP A 166 29.76 11.68 -9.43
CA ASP A 166 31.16 11.85 -9.00
C ASP A 166 31.36 11.62 -7.47
N ALA A 167 32.55 11.08 -7.17
CA ALA A 167 33.38 11.16 -5.97
C ALA A 167 33.05 10.44 -4.64
N GLY A 168 34.03 9.62 -4.21
CA GLY A 168 34.30 9.24 -2.81
C GLY A 168 34.11 7.75 -2.52
N ASP A 169 35.01 7.15 -1.73
CA ASP A 169 35.05 5.72 -1.42
C ASP A 169 33.65 5.12 -1.14
N PRO A 170 33.39 3.87 -1.57
CA PRO A 170 32.08 3.28 -1.48
C PRO A 170 31.64 3.20 -0.01
N PRO A 171 30.47 3.75 0.36
CA PRO A 171 29.93 3.56 1.69
C PRO A 171 29.73 2.07 1.99
N PRO A 172 29.63 1.65 3.27
CA PRO A 172 29.45 0.23 3.62
C PRO A 172 28.21 -0.41 2.97
N GLU A 173 27.23 0.39 2.56
CA GLU A 173 26.10 -0.06 1.72
C GLU A 173 26.53 -0.58 0.34
N SER A 174 27.61 -0.06 -0.26
CA SER A 174 28.13 -0.51 -1.55
C SER A 174 28.66 -1.95 -1.52
N ALA A 175 29.27 -2.38 -0.42
CA ALA A 175 29.70 -3.77 -0.24
C ALA A 175 28.49 -4.73 -0.11
N LEU A 176 27.39 -4.25 0.48
CA LEU A 176 26.13 -5.00 0.55
C LEU A 176 25.46 -5.09 -0.83
N HIS A 177 25.54 -4.02 -1.63
CA HIS A 177 25.07 -4.00 -3.01
C HIS A 177 25.86 -4.95 -3.91
N GLU A 178 27.18 -5.07 -3.74
CA GLU A 178 28.01 -6.07 -4.43
C GLU A 178 27.64 -7.52 -4.08
N LEU A 179 27.07 -7.73 -2.89
CA LEU A 179 26.58 -9.04 -2.40
C LEU A 179 25.08 -9.28 -2.72
N GLY A 180 24.40 -8.34 -3.38
CA GLY A 180 22.99 -8.44 -3.74
C GLY A 180 22.01 -8.19 -2.58
N VAL A 181 22.45 -7.50 -1.52
CA VAL A 181 21.63 -7.15 -0.35
C VAL A 181 21.36 -5.66 -0.35
N TYR A 182 20.09 -5.27 -0.49
CA TYR A 182 19.68 -3.87 -0.63
C TYR A 182 18.72 -3.47 0.51
N CYS A 183 19.06 -2.41 1.25
CA CYS A 183 18.12 -1.69 2.12
C CYS A 183 17.43 -0.62 1.27
N LEU A 184 16.13 -0.75 1.01
CA LEU A 184 15.42 0.14 0.10
C LEU A 184 14.74 1.30 0.85
N ALA A 185 15.10 2.54 0.50
CA ALA A 185 14.23 3.68 0.72
C ALA A 185 13.22 3.82 -0.45
N SER A 186 12.08 4.47 -0.22
CA SER A 186 11.00 4.70 -1.21
C SER A 186 11.47 5.19 -2.58
N CYS A 187 12.56 5.96 -2.65
CA CYS A 187 13.09 6.49 -3.90
C CYS A 187 13.94 5.49 -4.70
N ASP A 188 14.41 4.40 -4.08
CA ASP A 188 15.49 3.56 -4.64
C ASP A 188 14.99 2.26 -5.27
N VAL A 189 13.69 1.97 -5.15
CA VAL A 189 13.07 0.78 -5.76
C VAL A 189 13.14 0.82 -7.29
N LEU A 190 13.17 2.02 -7.88
CA LEU A 190 13.34 2.23 -9.32
C LEU A 190 14.80 2.04 -9.77
N ILE A 191 15.78 2.35 -8.90
CA ILE A 191 17.21 2.20 -9.18
C ILE A 191 17.57 0.71 -9.35
N LEU A 192 16.97 -0.17 -8.54
CA LEU A 192 17.14 -1.63 -8.69
C LEU A 192 16.63 -2.16 -10.03
N LEU A 193 15.54 -1.61 -10.56
CA LEU A 193 14.99 -2.03 -11.84
C LEU A 193 15.80 -1.48 -13.03
N ASN A 194 16.37 -0.27 -12.89
CA ASN A 194 17.14 0.39 -13.96
C ASN A 194 18.61 -0.06 -14.04
N LEU A 195 19.25 -0.42 -12.92
CA LEU A 195 20.64 -0.92 -12.93
C LEU A 195 20.81 -2.26 -13.67
N ARG A 196 19.73 -2.95 -14.00
CA ARG A 196 19.74 -4.17 -14.84
C ARG A 196 19.28 -3.97 -16.29
N ALA A 197 18.76 -2.79 -16.67
CA ALA A 197 18.44 -2.52 -18.07
C ALA A 197 19.68 -2.18 -18.92
N SER A 198 20.82 -1.88 -18.28
CA SER A 198 22.05 -1.42 -18.94
C SER A 198 23.23 -2.41 -18.89
N TRP A 199 22.98 -3.72 -18.71
CA TRP A 199 24.02 -4.73 -18.94
C TRP A 199 23.89 -5.32 -20.35
N PRO A 200 24.62 -4.81 -21.36
CA PRO A 200 24.79 -5.53 -22.61
C PRO A 200 25.82 -6.66 -22.39
N GLY A 201 25.32 -7.88 -22.29
CA GLY A 201 26.08 -9.12 -22.56
C GLY A 201 26.95 -9.67 -21.43
N GLN A 202 26.51 -10.79 -20.85
CA GLN A 202 27.22 -12.08 -20.87
C GLN A 202 26.27 -13.21 -20.46
#